data_AF-A0A353ZTB5-F1
#
_entry.id   AF-A0A353ZTB5-F1
#
_cell.length_a   1.000
_cell.length_b   1.000
_cell.length_c   1.000
_cell.angle_alpha   90.00
_cell.angle_beta   90.00
_cell.angle_gamma   90.00
#
_symmetry.space_group_name_H-M   'P 1'
#
loop_
_entity.id
_entity.type
_entity.pdbx_description
1 polymer ?
#
loop_
_entity_poly.entity_id
_entity_poly.type
_entity_poly.pdbx_seq_one_letter_code
_entity_poly.pdbx_strand_id
1 'polypeptide(L)'
;MLHPVKRPTGKRLAAAGGTAAAAALALTSGFLGLGAGPATAGGNHPATTTTPIKHVVVIFQENVSFDHYFATYPKAANTPGETLQGTATPAPAFTAAGNTPKGINTLANAGLLAPNNPNSVQPSRLSPMQAVTCDQDHNYGAEQKAYNGGLMDRFV
;
A
#
# COMPACT_ATOMS: atom_id res chain seq x y z
N MET A 1 -75.79 -50.15 -41.59
CA MET A 1 -76.76 -49.04 -41.69
C MET A 1 -76.16 -47.78 -41.08
N LEU A 2 -76.56 -46.61 -41.60
CA LEU A 2 -76.51 -45.24 -41.05
C LEU A 2 -75.38 -44.80 -40.07
N HIS A 3 -74.69 -43.72 -40.41
CA HIS A 3 -74.09 -42.74 -39.48
C HIS A 3 -75.20 -42.10 -38.59
N PRO A 4 -74.91 -41.64 -37.36
CA PRO A 4 -74.26 -40.33 -37.13
C PRO A 4 -73.25 -40.34 -35.95
N VAL A 5 -72.27 -39.44 -35.73
CA VAL A 5 -72.11 -37.97 -35.93
C VAL A 5 -72.89 -37.09 -34.92
N LYS A 6 -72.18 -36.50 -33.94
CA LYS A 6 -72.31 -35.07 -33.57
C LYS A 6 -71.29 -34.57 -32.50
N ARG A 7 -70.86 -33.32 -32.67
CA ARG A 7 -70.26 -32.38 -31.67
C ARG A 7 -71.41 -31.70 -30.88
N PRO A 8 -71.21 -30.87 -29.82
CA PRO A 8 -69.99 -30.17 -29.32
C PRO A 8 -69.69 -30.55 -27.82
N THR A 9 -69.13 -29.78 -26.86
CA THR A 9 -68.88 -28.32 -26.68
C THR A 9 -67.86 -28.03 -25.57
N GLY A 10 -67.21 -26.85 -25.60
CA GLY A 10 -67.07 -26.00 -24.39
C GLY A 10 -65.76 -26.01 -23.56
N LYS A 11 -64.84 -25.11 -23.91
CA LYS A 11 -63.81 -24.42 -23.08
C LYS A 11 -63.63 -24.82 -21.60
N ARG A 12 -62.35 -24.93 -21.18
CA ARG A 12 -61.71 -23.96 -20.25
C ARG A 12 -60.17 -24.03 -20.28
N LEU A 13 -59.51 -22.98 -19.79
CA LEU A 13 -58.05 -22.79 -19.75
C LEU A 13 -57.54 -23.02 -18.32
N ALA A 14 -56.32 -23.55 -18.16
CA ALA A 14 -55.21 -22.96 -17.38
C ALA A 14 -54.08 -23.96 -17.09
N ALA A 15 -52.86 -23.63 -17.48
CA ALA A 15 -51.57 -23.91 -16.79
C ALA A 15 -50.43 -23.53 -17.75
N ALA A 16 -49.41 -22.82 -17.26
CA ALA A 16 -48.20 -22.51 -18.02
C ALA A 16 -46.98 -23.16 -17.34
N GLY A 17 -46.09 -23.75 -18.14
CA GLY A 17 -44.87 -24.42 -17.68
C GLY A 17 -44.57 -25.68 -18.49
N GLY A 18 -43.55 -25.62 -19.36
CA GLY A 18 -43.24 -26.72 -20.28
C GLY A 18 -42.04 -26.44 -21.19
N THR A 19 -40.89 -26.92 -20.75
CA THR A 19 -39.66 -27.27 -21.50
C THR A 19 -39.70 -27.36 -23.04
N ALA A 20 -38.64 -26.84 -23.69
CA ALA A 20 -37.85 -27.43 -24.80
C ALA A 20 -38.55 -27.85 -26.13
N ALA A 21 -37.96 -27.68 -27.33
CA ALA A 21 -36.75 -26.98 -27.78
C ALA A 21 -36.69 -26.90 -29.34
N ALA A 22 -35.62 -26.30 -29.87
CA ALA A 22 -35.00 -26.58 -31.18
C ALA A 22 -35.69 -26.12 -32.49
N ALA A 23 -35.49 -24.84 -32.83
CA ALA A 23 -35.18 -24.34 -34.18
C ALA A 23 -34.54 -22.93 -34.03
N ALA A 24 -33.62 -22.42 -34.86
CA ALA A 24 -33.04 -22.92 -36.12
C ALA A 24 -31.61 -22.35 -36.34
N LEU A 25 -30.99 -22.73 -37.47
CA LEU A 25 -29.78 -22.17 -38.11
C LEU A 25 -28.48 -22.15 -37.29
N ALA A 26 -27.56 -23.04 -37.65
CA ALA A 26 -26.13 -22.78 -37.53
C ALA A 26 -25.62 -22.12 -38.82
N LEU A 27 -25.04 -20.92 -38.71
CA LEU A 27 -24.12 -20.36 -39.70
C LEU A 27 -22.86 -19.91 -38.96
N THR A 28 -21.73 -20.51 -39.30
CA THR A 28 -20.46 -20.33 -38.59
C THR A 28 -19.69 -19.11 -39.11
N SER A 29 -19.48 -18.10 -38.26
CA SER A 29 -18.34 -17.17 -38.35
C SER A 29 -18.24 -16.30 -37.10
N GLY A 30 -17.00 -16.00 -36.68
CA GLY A 30 -16.72 -14.92 -35.73
C GLY A 30 -17.03 -15.20 -34.27
N PHE A 31 -16.16 -15.98 -33.60
CA PHE A 31 -15.78 -15.59 -32.24
C PHE A 31 -15.15 -14.20 -32.36
N LEU A 32 -15.85 -13.16 -31.92
CA LEU A 32 -15.24 -11.85 -31.63
C LEU A 32 -14.39 -11.98 -30.37
N GLY A 33 -13.27 -12.69 -30.51
CA GLY A 33 -12.15 -12.53 -29.61
C GLY A 33 -11.72 -11.08 -29.71
N LEU A 34 -12.05 -10.30 -28.69
CA LEU A 34 -11.35 -9.08 -28.33
C LEU A 34 -9.93 -9.48 -27.90
N GLY A 35 -9.15 -9.93 -28.88
CA GLY A 35 -7.73 -10.08 -28.76
C GLY A 35 -7.18 -8.70 -28.49
N ALA A 36 -6.85 -8.44 -27.23
CA ALA A 36 -5.78 -7.53 -26.90
C ALA A 36 -4.51 -8.10 -27.55
N GLY A 37 -4.33 -7.83 -28.84
CA GLY A 37 -3.05 -7.95 -29.49
C GLY A 37 -2.03 -7.18 -28.66
N PRO A 38 -0.78 -7.66 -28.57
CA PRO A 38 0.23 -7.01 -27.73
C PRO A 38 0.24 -5.53 -28.10
N ALA A 39 -0.06 -4.67 -27.12
CA ALA A 39 -0.06 -3.23 -27.32
C ALA A 39 1.30 -2.88 -27.89
N THR A 40 1.35 -2.50 -29.17
CA THR A 40 2.59 -2.16 -29.85
C THR A 40 3.12 -0.92 -29.15
N ALA A 41 4.05 -1.12 -28.22
CA ALA A 41 4.76 -0.03 -27.57
C ALA A 41 5.28 0.87 -28.70
N GLY A 42 4.87 2.14 -28.68
CA GLY A 42 5.32 3.12 -29.67
C GLY A 42 6.84 3.02 -29.72
N GLY A 43 7.37 2.69 -30.91
CA GLY A 43 8.69 2.06 -31.05
C GLY A 43 9.80 2.86 -30.37
N ASN A 44 10.89 2.19 -29.98
CA ASN A 44 11.98 2.69 -29.11
C ASN A 44 12.55 4.07 -29.49
N HIS A 45 11.78 5.12 -29.18
CA HIS A 45 12.19 6.50 -29.13
C HIS A 45 12.60 6.77 -27.69
N PRO A 46 13.92 6.79 -27.37
CA PRO A 46 14.36 7.01 -26.01
C PRO A 46 13.88 8.39 -25.55
N ALA A 47 13.00 8.42 -24.55
CA ALA A 47 12.39 9.65 -24.07
C ALA A 47 13.47 10.71 -23.80
N THR A 48 13.31 11.89 -24.38
CA THR A 48 14.21 13.02 -24.18
C THR A 48 13.99 13.57 -22.77
N THR A 49 15.03 13.55 -21.95
CA THR A 49 14.98 13.90 -20.52
C THR A 49 16.11 14.85 -20.20
N THR A 50 15.84 15.84 -19.34
CA THR A 50 16.83 16.87 -18.94
C THR A 50 18.02 16.28 -18.17
N THR A 51 17.83 15.12 -17.53
CA THR A 51 18.89 14.34 -16.87
C THR A 51 19.03 12.97 -17.54
N PRO A 52 20.10 12.19 -17.25
CA PRO A 52 20.23 10.82 -17.74
C PRO A 52 19.14 9.84 -17.24
N ILE A 53 18.37 10.22 -16.20
CA ILE A 53 17.36 9.34 -15.58
C ILE A 53 16.16 9.21 -16.53
N LYS A 54 15.85 7.97 -16.93
CA LYS A 54 14.72 7.65 -17.84
C LYS A 54 13.46 7.18 -17.13
N HIS A 55 13.60 6.62 -15.93
CA HIS A 55 12.50 6.13 -15.10
C HIS A 55 12.76 6.55 -13.64
N VAL A 56 11.74 7.09 -12.99
CA VAL A 56 11.75 7.39 -11.56
C VAL A 56 10.70 6.49 -10.92
N VAL A 57 11.12 5.68 -9.95
CA VAL A 57 10.22 4.90 -9.09
C VAL A 57 10.11 5.64 -7.76
N VAL A 58 8.93 6.17 -7.46
CA VAL A 58 8.67 6.84 -6.17
C VAL A 58 8.14 5.79 -5.19
N ILE A 59 8.92 5.52 -4.15
CA ILE A 59 8.48 4.72 -2.99
C ILE A 59 7.97 5.72 -1.95
N PHE A 60 6.67 5.67 -1.66
CA PHE A 60 6.01 6.62 -0.77
C PHE A 60 5.62 5.91 0.53
N GLN A 61 6.43 6.11 1.57
CA GLN A 61 6.18 5.60 2.92
C GLN A 61 5.29 6.59 3.71
N GLU A 62 4.66 6.12 4.78
CA GLU A 62 3.62 6.84 5.52
C GLU A 62 3.98 7.06 7.01
N ASN A 63 3.31 8.03 7.65
CA ASN A 63 3.24 8.36 9.10
C ASN A 63 4.55 8.49 9.94
N VAL A 64 5.75 8.27 9.38
CA VAL A 64 7.01 8.24 10.15
C VAL A 64 7.89 9.46 9.89
N SER A 65 8.29 10.17 10.96
CA SER A 65 9.13 11.36 10.89
C SER A 65 10.62 11.05 10.65
N PHE A 66 11.39 12.06 10.20
CA PHE A 66 12.82 11.91 9.95
C PHE A 66 13.58 11.40 11.18
N ASP A 67 13.39 12.02 12.34
CA ASP A 67 14.12 11.61 13.55
C ASP A 67 13.66 10.25 14.09
N HIS A 68 12.44 9.79 13.83
CA HIS A 68 12.05 8.41 14.18
C HIS A 68 12.95 7.38 13.48
N TYR A 69 13.28 7.57 12.19
CA TYR A 69 14.20 6.67 11.47
C TYR A 69 15.69 7.03 11.67
N PHE A 70 16.04 8.30 11.82
CA PHE A 70 17.42 8.78 11.66
C PHE A 70 18.01 9.52 12.88
N ALA A 71 17.30 9.68 14.01
CA ALA A 71 17.77 10.44 15.19
C ALA A 71 19.18 10.06 15.66
N THR A 72 19.58 8.78 15.55
CA THR A 72 20.93 8.30 15.93
C THR A 72 21.83 7.97 14.75
N TYR A 73 21.41 8.20 13.49
CA TYR A 73 22.20 7.86 12.30
C TYR A 73 23.54 8.63 12.29
N PRO A 74 24.69 8.00 11.97
CA PRO A 74 24.87 6.63 11.48
C PRO A 74 25.31 5.63 12.59
N LYS A 75 24.80 5.77 13.82
CA LYS A 75 25.11 4.88 14.95
C LYS A 75 23.89 4.03 15.34
N ALA A 76 24.01 2.73 15.10
CA ALA A 76 23.10 1.73 15.67
C ALA A 76 23.58 1.28 17.06
N ALA A 77 22.68 0.68 17.85
CA ALA A 77 23.02 0.11 19.16
C ALA A 77 23.73 -1.25 19.06
N ASN A 78 23.38 -2.06 18.05
CA ASN A 78 23.90 -3.41 17.82
C ASN A 78 23.83 -4.31 19.08
N THR A 79 22.75 -4.19 19.86
CA THR A 79 22.52 -4.96 21.09
C THR A 79 22.54 -6.47 20.81
N PRO A 80 23.40 -7.27 21.46
CA PRO A 80 23.42 -8.71 21.26
C PRO A 80 22.09 -9.35 21.66
N GLY A 81 21.56 -10.24 20.82
CA GLY A 81 20.37 -11.04 21.10
C GLY A 81 19.02 -10.40 20.74
N GLU A 82 18.99 -9.18 20.19
CA GLU A 82 17.74 -8.62 19.63
C GLU A 82 17.24 -9.45 18.43
N THR A 83 15.92 -9.64 18.33
CA THR A 83 15.25 -10.28 17.19
C THR A 83 14.23 -9.35 16.53
N LEU A 84 13.88 -9.62 15.28
CA LEU A 84 12.82 -8.92 14.57
C LEU A 84 11.44 -9.32 15.13
N GLN A 85 10.57 -8.34 15.40
CA GLN A 85 9.23 -8.55 15.96
C GLN A 85 8.44 -9.66 15.25
N GLY A 86 7.76 -10.50 16.05
CA GLY A 86 7.00 -11.64 15.53
C GLY A 86 7.85 -12.83 15.06
N THR A 87 9.18 -12.78 15.20
CA THR A 87 10.09 -13.84 14.74
C THR A 87 11.19 -14.15 15.76
N ALA A 88 11.85 -15.30 15.57
CA ALA A 88 13.12 -15.63 16.21
C ALA A 88 14.34 -15.19 15.39
N THR A 89 14.14 -14.44 14.29
CA THR A 89 15.22 -14.01 13.39
C THR A 89 16.06 -12.93 14.07
N PRO A 90 17.39 -13.09 14.21
CA PRO A 90 18.25 -12.06 14.79
C PRO A 90 18.15 -10.73 14.03
N ALA A 91 18.15 -9.63 14.76
CA ALA A 91 18.17 -8.30 14.16
C ALA A 91 19.53 -8.04 13.48
N PRO A 92 19.56 -7.41 12.29
CA PRO A 92 20.80 -7.11 11.60
C PRO A 92 21.60 -6.03 12.33
N ALA A 93 22.89 -6.26 12.54
CA ALA A 93 23.82 -5.23 13.02
C ALA A 93 24.16 -4.24 11.90
N PHE A 94 24.34 -2.97 12.25
CA PHE A 94 24.75 -1.91 11.31
C PHE A 94 26.06 -1.26 11.75
N THR A 95 26.99 -1.13 10.80
CA THR A 95 28.26 -0.41 10.96
C THR A 95 28.39 0.58 9.81
N ALA A 96 28.60 1.85 10.13
CA ALA A 96 28.79 2.91 9.14
C ALA A 96 30.07 2.70 8.31
N ALA A 97 30.06 3.14 7.06
CA ALA A 97 31.28 3.20 6.25
C ALA A 97 32.18 4.34 6.75
N GLY A 98 33.50 4.21 6.56
CA GLY A 98 34.46 5.23 7.02
C GLY A 98 34.25 6.64 6.42
N ASN A 99 33.60 6.71 5.26
CA ASN A 99 33.24 7.93 4.53
C ASN A 99 31.75 8.33 4.68
N THR A 100 30.97 7.70 5.55
CA THR A 100 29.57 8.09 5.78
C THR A 100 29.48 9.56 6.26
N PRO A 101 28.68 10.42 5.59
CA PRO A 101 28.52 11.82 6.00
C PRO A 101 28.01 11.95 7.44
N LYS A 102 28.64 12.85 8.21
CA LYS A 102 28.35 13.03 9.65
C LYS A 102 27.55 14.29 9.96
N GLY A 103 27.61 15.32 9.11
CA GLY A 103 26.90 16.60 9.28
C GLY A 103 25.42 16.56 8.89
N ILE A 104 24.68 15.54 9.33
CA ILE A 104 23.24 15.39 9.06
C ILE A 104 22.47 15.92 10.27
N ASN A 105 21.39 16.67 10.07
CA ASN A 105 20.60 17.24 11.16
C ASN A 105 19.70 16.16 11.82
N THR A 106 20.27 15.43 12.77
CA THR A 106 19.61 14.38 13.58
C THR A 106 19.58 14.78 15.05
N LEU A 107 18.68 14.24 15.88
CA LEU A 107 18.70 14.50 17.34
C LEU A 107 20.08 14.27 17.98
N ALA A 108 20.84 13.25 17.54
CA ALA A 108 22.18 12.98 18.05
C ALA A 108 23.17 14.12 17.74
N ASN A 109 23.15 14.66 16.52
CA ASN A 109 24.04 15.75 16.10
C ASN A 109 23.58 17.12 16.62
N ALA A 110 22.28 17.31 16.81
CA ALA A 110 21.70 18.49 17.47
C ALA A 110 21.87 18.47 19.01
N GLY A 111 22.32 17.35 19.58
CA GLY A 111 22.46 17.19 21.04
C GLY A 111 21.13 17.00 21.79
N LEU A 112 20.03 16.74 21.08
CA LEU A 112 18.64 16.67 21.56
C LEU A 112 18.17 15.25 21.96
N LEU A 113 19.10 14.31 22.12
CA LEU A 113 18.85 13.04 22.81
C LEU A 113 18.71 13.26 24.33
N ALA A 114 18.20 12.26 25.04
CA ALA A 114 18.07 12.30 26.50
C ALA A 114 19.39 12.70 27.20
N PRO A 115 19.38 13.64 28.17
CA PRO A 115 18.22 14.26 28.82
C PRO A 115 17.83 15.66 28.26
N ASN A 116 18.33 16.03 27.08
CA ASN A 116 18.36 17.43 26.61
C ASN A 116 17.15 17.85 25.74
N ASN A 117 16.20 16.96 25.49
CA ASN A 117 15.05 17.29 24.63
C ASN A 117 14.06 18.21 25.39
N PRO A 118 13.47 19.24 24.75
CA PRO A 118 12.55 20.14 25.45
C PRO A 118 11.18 19.54 25.77
N ASN A 119 10.82 18.38 25.20
CA ASN A 119 9.53 17.73 25.45
C ASN A 119 9.45 17.09 26.86
N SER A 120 8.22 16.94 27.35
CA SER A 120 7.89 16.34 28.64
C SER A 120 8.40 14.89 28.80
N VAL A 121 8.54 14.16 27.68
CA VAL A 121 9.11 12.83 27.59
C VAL A 121 10.34 12.86 26.68
N GLN A 122 11.43 12.23 27.11
CA GLN A 122 12.68 12.20 26.37
C GLN A 122 12.68 11.15 25.24
N PRO A 123 13.36 11.40 24.10
CA PRO A 123 13.56 10.41 23.04
C PRO A 123 14.17 9.12 23.58
N SER A 124 13.57 7.99 23.24
CA SER A 124 14.01 6.65 23.63
C SER A 124 14.13 5.74 22.41
N ARG A 125 14.97 4.71 22.50
CA ARG A 125 15.16 3.75 21.40
C ARG A 125 14.10 2.65 21.47
N LEU A 126 13.31 2.54 20.41
CA LEU A 126 12.55 1.32 20.11
C LEU A 126 13.51 0.20 19.68
N SER A 127 13.33 -0.99 20.24
CA SER A 127 14.04 -2.20 19.80
C SER A 127 13.42 -2.80 18.53
N PRO A 128 14.10 -3.69 17.80
CA PRO A 128 13.54 -4.39 16.63
C PRO A 128 12.33 -5.29 16.96
N MET A 129 12.07 -5.55 18.25
CA MET A 129 10.84 -6.22 18.75
C MET A 129 9.64 -5.27 18.87
N GLN A 130 9.82 -3.97 18.64
CA GLN A 130 8.82 -2.89 18.76
C GLN A 130 8.60 -2.14 17.42
N ALA A 131 8.82 -2.81 16.30
CA ALA A 131 8.71 -2.24 14.95
C ALA A 131 7.27 -1.84 14.57
N VAL A 132 6.26 -2.49 15.16
CA VAL A 132 4.85 -2.10 15.08
C VAL A 132 4.55 -1.18 16.26
N THR A 133 4.53 0.13 16.01
CA THR A 133 4.11 1.17 16.95
C THR A 133 2.61 1.44 16.84
N CYS A 134 2.03 2.06 17.87
CA CYS A 134 0.76 2.76 17.71
C CYS A 134 0.95 3.94 16.75
N ASP A 135 -0.03 4.20 15.90
CA ASP A 135 -0.10 5.45 15.14
C ASP A 135 -0.27 6.66 16.08
N GLN A 136 0.18 7.83 15.66
CA GLN A 136 0.22 9.06 16.46
C GLN A 136 -0.72 10.12 15.86
N ASP A 137 -1.11 11.14 16.64
CA ASP A 137 -2.02 12.18 16.15
C ASP A 137 -1.34 13.11 15.13
N HIS A 138 -1.37 12.68 13.86
CA HIS A 138 -0.92 13.42 12.69
C HIS A 138 -2.04 14.27 12.06
N ASN A 139 -3.05 14.69 12.83
CA ASN A 139 -4.02 15.66 12.33
C ASN A 139 -3.36 17.05 12.22
N TYR A 140 -3.59 17.75 11.11
CA TYR A 140 -3.04 19.08 10.83
C TYR A 140 -3.14 20.09 11.99
N GLY A 141 -4.26 20.10 12.71
CA GLY A 141 -4.49 20.98 13.87
C GLY A 141 -3.93 20.47 15.22
N ALA A 142 -3.38 19.26 15.26
CA ALA A 142 -2.62 18.70 16.37
C ALA A 142 -1.11 18.95 16.15
N GLU A 143 -0.60 18.64 14.96
CA GLU A 143 0.80 18.89 14.58
C GLU A 143 1.20 20.37 14.80
N GLN A 144 0.37 21.32 14.37
CA GLN A 144 0.64 22.75 14.59
C GLN A 144 0.75 23.14 16.07
N LYS A 145 0.03 22.45 16.97
CA LYS A 145 0.13 22.68 18.42
C LYS A 145 1.39 22.02 18.99
N ALA A 146 1.75 20.83 18.51
CA ALA A 146 2.93 20.11 18.94
C ALA A 146 4.25 20.83 18.58
N TYR A 147 4.30 21.44 17.39
CA TYR A 147 5.38 22.35 16.99
C TYR A 147 5.46 23.63 17.86
N ASN A 148 4.37 24.00 18.52
CA ASN A 148 4.25 25.14 19.46
C ASN A 148 4.94 26.43 18.97
N GLY A 149 4.59 26.89 17.77
CA GLY A 149 5.18 28.11 17.18
C GLY A 149 6.67 28.03 16.83
N GLY A 150 7.25 26.82 16.82
CA GLY A 150 8.68 26.58 16.61
C GLY A 150 9.47 26.30 17.90
N LEU A 151 8.81 26.22 19.06
CA LEU A 151 9.44 25.83 20.33
C LEU A 151 9.68 24.32 20.45
N MET A 152 8.92 23.51 19.70
CA MET A 152 9.10 22.05 19.57
C MET A 152 9.01 21.25 20.89
N ASP A 153 8.30 21.77 21.89
CA ASP A 153 8.21 21.25 23.28
C ASP A 153 6.87 20.57 23.63
N ARG A 154 5.97 20.36 22.65
CA ARG A 154 4.57 19.92 22.88
C ARG A 154 4.14 18.66 22.11
N PHE A 155 5.06 17.77 21.81
CA PHE A 155 4.75 16.48 21.18
C PHE A 155 4.18 15.44 22.18
N VAL A 156 4.21 15.73 23.49
CA VAL A 156 3.61 14.93 24.59
C VAL A 156 3.08 15.84 25.70
#